data_AF-A0ABD6E5H8-F1
#
_entry.id   AF-A0ABD6E5H8-F1
#
_cell.length_a   1.000
_cell.length_b   1.000
_cell.length_c   1.000
_cell.angle_alpha   90.00
_cell.angle_beta   90.00
_cell.angle_gamma   90.00
#
_symmetry.space_group_name_H-M   'P 1'
#
loop_
_entity.id
_entity.type
_entity.pdbx_description
1 polymer ?
#
loop_
_entity_poly.entity_id
_entity_poly.type
_entity_poly.pdbx_seq_one_letter_code
_entity_poly.pdbx_strand_id
1 'polypeptide(L)'
;MLLALKEQFPLILFITRFGLQKSFINYLDRIGVSIFQCDKRSNDDWFSILAALEVGRDCYLLTNDLFHDHRVTLKSVQSLFDIWTRSRTIRFSRITRKFMMPYKYSTLPHRTKKGYHMPIAVQREASIFVYRNVCLEPPVILSMTLSRIIRCMCLVVRCIKLYLHS
;
A
#
# COMPACT_ATOMS: atom_id res chain seq x y z
N MET A 1 20.91 7.00 3.70
CA MET A 1 19.48 6.66 3.46
C MET A 1 18.94 7.37 2.22
N LEU A 2 18.89 8.71 2.16
CA LEU A 2 18.44 9.45 0.96
C LEU A 2 19.31 9.18 -0.28
N LEU A 3 20.62 8.99 -0.11
CA LEU A 3 21.52 8.60 -1.20
C LEU A 3 21.12 7.26 -1.84
N ALA A 4 20.70 6.27 -1.04
CA ALA A 4 20.24 4.99 -1.56
C ALA A 4 18.90 5.10 -2.30
N LEU A 5 18.06 6.09 -1.96
CA LEU A 5 16.86 6.40 -2.74
C LEU A 5 17.23 7.07 -4.06
N LYS A 6 18.24 7.95 -4.08
CA LYS A 6 18.69 8.63 -5.30
C LYS A 6 19.20 7.67 -6.37
N GLU A 7 19.75 6.53 -5.97
CA GLU A 7 20.14 5.46 -6.91
C GLU A 7 18.93 4.86 -7.66
N GLN A 8 17.76 4.83 -7.01
CA GLN A 8 16.53 4.25 -7.59
C GLN A 8 15.57 5.31 -8.16
N PHE A 9 15.61 6.52 -7.61
CA PHE A 9 14.72 7.64 -7.94
C PHE A 9 15.57 8.86 -8.30
N PRO A 10 15.79 9.13 -9.61
CA PRO A 10 16.64 10.23 -10.03
C PRO A 10 16.07 11.59 -9.59
N LEU A 11 14.74 11.71 -9.60
CA LEU A 11 14.01 12.90 -9.18
C LEU A 11 13.38 12.66 -7.81
N ILE A 12 13.73 13.53 -6.86
CA ILE A 12 13.14 13.54 -5.52
C ILE A 12 12.68 14.97 -5.24
N LEU A 13 11.39 15.12 -4.98
CA LEU A 13 10.79 16.34 -4.48
C LEU A 13 10.52 16.17 -2.98
N PHE A 14 11.10 17.05 -2.18
CA PHE A 14 10.92 17.08 -0.74
C PHE A 14 9.95 18.22 -0.38
N ILE A 15 8.74 17.84 -0.01
CA ILE A 15 7.66 18.76 0.38
C ILE A 15 7.70 18.87 1.90
N THR A 16 7.75 20.11 2.41
CA THR A 16 7.88 20.34 3.84
C THR A 16 7.31 21.69 4.25
N ARG A 17 7.04 21.87 5.55
CA ARG A 17 6.62 23.16 6.12
C ARG A 17 7.85 23.99 6.54
N PHE A 18 7.62 25.28 6.77
CA PHE A 18 8.63 26.13 7.43
C PHE A 18 9.04 25.56 8.79
N GLY A 19 10.34 25.64 9.11
CA GLY A 19 10.89 25.22 10.40
C GLY A 19 12.06 24.24 10.33
N LEU A 20 12.43 23.77 9.14
CA LEU A 20 13.63 22.94 8.99
C LEU A 20 14.92 23.73 9.19
N GLN A 21 15.92 23.06 9.76
CA GLN A 21 17.25 23.63 9.91
C GLN A 21 17.87 23.95 8.55
N LYS A 22 18.44 25.15 8.41
CA LYS A 22 19.08 25.62 7.18
C LYS A 22 20.21 24.69 6.71
N SER A 23 20.95 24.10 7.65
CA SER A 23 21.98 23.09 7.38
C SER A 23 21.43 21.86 6.64
N PHE A 24 20.24 21.41 7.02
CA PHE A 24 19.58 20.27 6.40
C PHE A 24 19.05 20.60 4.99
N ILE A 25 18.46 21.79 4.82
CA ILE A 25 18.02 22.29 3.51
C ILE A 25 19.22 22.36 2.55
N ASN A 26 20.32 22.96 3.00
CA ASN A 26 21.56 23.04 2.21
C ASN A 26 22.11 21.65 1.86
N TYR A 27 22.00 20.68 2.78
CA TYR A 27 22.39 19.31 2.50
C TYR A 27 21.53 18.67 1.40
N LEU A 28 20.20 18.83 1.46
CA LEU A 28 19.27 18.32 0.46
C LEU A 28 19.55 18.91 -0.93
N ASP A 29 19.77 20.22 -1.00
CA ASP A 29 20.11 20.93 -2.22
C ASP A 29 21.42 20.39 -2.85
N ARG A 30 22.46 20.20 -2.02
CA ARG A 30 23.75 19.63 -2.47
C ARG A 30 23.65 18.23 -3.07
N ILE A 31 22.69 17.41 -2.63
CA ILE A 31 22.45 16.07 -3.18
C ILE A 31 21.41 16.07 -4.31
N GLY A 32 21.05 17.26 -4.82
CA GLY A 32 20.12 17.44 -5.94
C GLY A 32 18.69 17.06 -5.62
N VAL A 33 18.25 17.20 -4.38
CA VAL A 33 16.84 17.03 -3.99
C VAL A 33 16.14 18.38 -4.16
N SER A 34 15.10 18.43 -4.98
CA SER A 34 14.26 19.62 -5.11
C SER A 34 13.43 19.79 -3.85
N ILE A 35 13.31 21.02 -3.36
CA ILE A 35 12.61 21.32 -2.10
C ILE A 35 11.45 22.25 -2.40
N PHE A 36 10.26 21.89 -1.93
CA PHE A 36 9.09 22.75 -1.94
C PHE A 36 8.67 23.03 -0.50
N GLN A 37 8.76 24.30 -0.10
CA GLN A 37 8.39 24.74 1.24
C GLN A 37 6.97 25.31 1.21
N CYS A 38 6.05 24.58 1.84
CA CYS A 38 4.68 25.02 2.07
C CYS A 38 4.64 26.20 3.04
N ASP A 39 3.68 27.11 2.85
CA ASP A 39 3.39 28.14 3.84
C ASP A 39 3.04 27.50 5.19
N LYS A 40 3.35 28.19 6.30
CA LYS A 40 3.09 27.70 7.66
C LYS A 40 1.61 27.41 7.95
N ARG A 41 0.69 28.01 7.20
CA ARG A 41 -0.77 27.80 7.32
C ARG A 41 -1.27 26.66 6.45
N SER A 42 -0.44 26.14 5.56
CA SER A 42 -0.79 25.09 4.61
C SER A 42 -0.61 23.70 5.20
N ASN A 43 -1.41 22.74 4.72
CA ASN A 43 -1.21 21.32 4.99
C ASN A 43 -0.40 20.70 3.84
N ASP A 44 0.83 20.28 4.14
CA ASP A 44 1.79 19.63 3.24
C ASP A 44 1.34 18.28 2.70
N ASP A 45 0.40 17.58 3.37
CA ASP A 45 -0.16 16.34 2.86
C ASP A 45 -0.87 16.54 1.51
N TRP A 46 -1.65 17.63 1.38
CA TRP A 46 -2.36 17.93 0.13
C TRP A 46 -1.40 18.24 -1.01
N PHE A 47 -0.32 18.96 -0.74
CA PHE A 47 0.71 19.21 -1.74
C PHE A 47 1.43 17.93 -2.15
N SER A 48 1.66 17.02 -1.20
CA SER A 48 2.27 15.71 -1.49
C SER A 48 1.36 14.85 -2.37
N ILE A 49 0.08 14.76 -2.02
CA ILE A 49 -0.91 14.02 -2.81
C ILE A 49 -1.05 14.64 -4.20
N LEU A 50 -1.19 15.97 -4.29
CA LEU A 50 -1.31 16.69 -5.56
C LEU A 50 -0.09 16.48 -6.45
N ALA A 51 1.12 16.67 -5.92
CA ALA A 51 2.35 16.46 -6.68
C ALA A 51 2.44 15.03 -7.24
N ALA A 52 2.09 14.02 -6.44
CA ALA A 52 2.11 12.63 -6.89
C ALA A 52 1.03 12.31 -7.95
N LEU A 53 -0.12 12.99 -7.90
CA LEU A 53 -1.17 12.86 -8.90
C LEU A 53 -0.76 13.53 -10.22
N GLU A 54 -0.21 14.74 -10.17
CA GLU A 54 0.21 15.53 -11.34
C GLU A 54 1.40 14.90 -12.08
N VAL A 55 2.39 14.37 -11.36
CA VAL A 55 3.54 13.68 -12.00
C VAL A 55 3.11 12.39 -12.71
N GLY A 56 2.02 11.75 -12.26
CA GLY A 56 1.44 10.60 -12.95
C GLY A 56 1.95 9.26 -12.45
N ARG A 57 1.97 8.24 -13.33
CA ARG A 57 2.01 6.80 -12.96
C ARG A 57 3.30 6.33 -12.29
N ASP A 58 4.43 6.94 -12.61
CA ASP A 58 5.74 6.51 -12.11
C ASP A 58 6.21 7.31 -10.88
N CYS A 59 5.27 7.98 -10.20
CA CYS A 59 5.53 8.69 -8.95
C CYS A 59 5.16 7.87 -7.73
N TYR A 60 6.03 7.94 -6.71
CA TYR A 60 5.86 7.31 -5.41
C TYR A 60 5.88 8.35 -4.29
N LEU A 61 5.08 8.10 -3.25
CA LEU A 61 5.10 8.86 -2.01
C LEU A 61 5.94 8.12 -0.97
N LEU A 62 6.96 8.78 -0.42
CA LEU A 62 7.67 8.27 0.75
C LEU A 62 7.09 8.90 2.01
N THR A 63 6.27 8.15 2.74
CA THR A 63 5.69 8.61 4.00
C THR A 63 5.31 7.41 4.85
N ASN A 64 5.19 7.58 6.17
CA ASN A 64 4.56 6.59 7.05
C ASN A 64 3.13 6.98 7.46
N ASP A 65 2.62 8.10 6.95
CA ASP A 65 1.25 8.58 7.18
C ASP A 65 0.23 7.78 6.35
N LEU A 66 -0.86 7.36 6.99
CA LEU A 66 -1.96 6.65 6.32
C LEU A 66 -2.96 7.61 5.66
N PHE A 67 -2.78 8.92 5.80
CA PHE A 67 -3.66 9.98 5.34
C PHE A 67 -5.09 9.80 5.87
N HIS A 68 -5.25 9.38 7.13
CA HIS A 68 -6.55 9.00 7.68
C HIS A 68 -7.56 10.17 7.61
N ASP A 69 -7.14 11.36 8.03
CA ASP A 69 -7.98 12.55 8.05
C ASP A 69 -8.46 12.90 6.64
N HIS A 70 -7.56 12.90 5.65
CA HIS A 70 -7.89 13.17 4.25
C HIS A 70 -8.78 12.08 3.67
N ARG A 71 -8.49 10.81 3.96
CA ARG A 71 -9.28 9.66 3.51
C ARG A 71 -10.73 9.79 3.95
N VAL A 72 -11.01 10.19 5.19
CA VAL A 72 -12.39 10.34 5.69
C VAL A 72 -13.17 11.37 4.86
N THR A 73 -12.53 12.43 4.38
CA THR A 73 -13.20 13.46 3.55
C THR A 73 -13.61 13.00 2.15
N LEU A 74 -12.98 11.95 1.61
CA LEU A 74 -13.11 11.56 0.21
C LEU A 74 -14.41 10.79 -0.14
N LYS A 75 -15.32 10.58 0.82
CA LYS A 75 -16.65 9.95 0.67
C LYS A 75 -16.70 8.83 -0.40
N SER A 76 -17.22 9.12 -1.60
CA SER A 76 -17.47 8.13 -2.67
C SER A 76 -16.20 7.58 -3.35
N VAL A 77 -15.06 8.27 -3.25
CA VAL A 77 -13.81 7.87 -3.93
C VAL A 77 -12.77 7.28 -2.96
N GLN A 78 -13.15 7.01 -1.71
CA GLN A 78 -12.26 6.44 -0.70
C GLN A 78 -11.60 5.12 -1.15
N SER A 79 -12.36 4.24 -1.79
CA SER A 79 -11.83 2.95 -2.26
C SER A 79 -10.76 3.12 -3.35
N LEU A 80 -10.96 4.08 -4.26
CA LEU A 80 -9.97 4.42 -5.29
C LEU A 80 -8.72 5.03 -4.67
N PHE A 81 -8.89 5.92 -3.67
CA PHE A 81 -7.77 6.49 -2.93
C PHE A 81 -6.97 5.42 -2.16
N ASP A 82 -7.65 4.44 -1.55
CA ASP A 82 -7.00 3.32 -0.88
C ASP A 82 -6.17 2.45 -1.84
N ILE A 83 -6.66 2.23 -3.07
CA ILE A 83 -5.94 1.50 -4.11
C ILE A 83 -4.73 2.32 -4.59
N TRP A 84 -4.93 3.62 -4.81
CA TRP A 84 -3.89 4.54 -5.25
C TRP A 84 -2.77 4.66 -4.22
N THR A 85 -3.09 4.90 -2.95
CA THR A 85 -2.10 4.97 -1.86
C THR A 85 -1.34 3.66 -1.70
N ARG A 86 -2.01 2.50 -1.70
CA ARG A 86 -1.33 1.19 -1.57
C ARG A 86 -0.36 0.90 -2.71
N SER A 87 -0.67 1.34 -3.93
CA SER A 87 0.16 1.08 -5.11
C SER A 87 1.37 2.02 -5.25
N ARG A 88 1.39 3.14 -4.51
CA ARG A 88 2.36 4.22 -4.71
C ARG A 88 3.10 4.66 -3.46
N THR A 89 2.71 4.18 -2.28
CA THR A 89 3.36 4.63 -1.04
C THR A 89 4.51 3.70 -0.66
N ILE A 90 5.71 4.25 -0.66
CA ILE A 90 6.90 3.64 -0.05
C ILE A 90 6.84 3.96 1.45
N ARG A 91 6.97 2.92 2.28
CA ARG A 91 7.02 3.05 3.75
C ARG A 91 8.44 2.86 4.25
N PHE A 92 8.82 3.49 5.34
CA PHE A 92 10.10 3.23 6.01
C PHE A 92 9.87 2.43 7.29
N SER A 93 10.40 1.21 7.35
CA SER A 93 10.34 0.36 8.54
C SER A 93 11.40 0.78 9.54
N ARG A 94 10.98 1.13 10.75
CA ARG A 94 11.92 1.51 11.83
C ARG A 94 12.66 0.29 12.37
N ILE A 95 12.00 -0.87 12.35
CA ILE A 95 12.54 -2.14 12.83
C ILE A 95 13.66 -2.63 11.91
N THR A 96 13.38 -2.71 10.61
CA THR A 96 14.34 -3.26 9.64
C THR A 96 15.28 -2.20 9.06
N ARG A 97 15.00 -0.92 9.28
CA ARG A 97 15.69 0.24 8.68
C ARG A 97 15.71 0.21 7.15
N LYS A 98 14.65 -0.33 6.54
CA LYS A 98 14.51 -0.50 5.08
C LYS A 98 13.29 0.23 4.55
N PHE A 99 13.39 0.60 3.28
CA PHE A 99 12.25 1.06 2.48
C PHE A 99 11.43 -0.14 2.02
N MET A 100 10.15 -0.09 2.29
CA MET A 100 9.14 -1.06 1.89
C MET A 100 8.47 -0.51 0.64
N MET A 101 8.82 -1.10 -0.50
CA MET A 101 8.21 -0.78 -1.78
C MET A 101 6.76 -1.28 -1.83
N PRO A 102 5.86 -0.61 -2.57
CA PRO A 102 4.55 -1.16 -2.91
C PRO A 102 4.64 -2.55 -3.51
N TYR A 103 3.64 -3.38 -3.21
CA TYR A 103 3.56 -4.71 -3.80
C TYR A 103 3.35 -4.63 -5.32
N LYS A 104 4.09 -5.44 -6.07
CA LYS A 104 3.95 -5.56 -7.54
C LYS A 104 2.66 -6.31 -7.96
N TYR A 105 1.95 -6.89 -7.00
CA TYR A 105 0.71 -7.63 -7.21
C TYR A 105 -0.43 -6.98 -6.44
N SER A 106 -1.66 -7.22 -6.89
CA SER A 106 -2.85 -6.74 -6.21
C SER A 106 -2.98 -7.36 -4.82
N THR A 107 -3.09 -6.49 -3.80
CA THR A 107 -3.43 -6.89 -2.43
C THR A 107 -4.94 -6.86 -2.19
N LEU A 108 -5.74 -6.95 -3.25
CA LEU A 108 -7.20 -7.08 -3.18
C LEU A 108 -7.63 -8.51 -3.47
N PRO A 109 -8.77 -8.96 -2.91
CA PRO A 109 -9.41 -10.19 -3.33
C PRO A 109 -9.64 -10.19 -4.84
N HIS A 110 -9.22 -11.26 -5.52
CA HIS A 110 -9.40 -11.37 -6.96
C HIS A 110 -9.59 -12.83 -7.39
N ARG A 111 -10.26 -13.01 -8.53
CA ARG A 111 -10.48 -14.30 -9.17
C ARG A 111 -9.48 -14.48 -10.30
N THR A 112 -8.88 -15.66 -10.38
CA THR A 112 -8.05 -16.11 -11.49
C THR A 112 -8.74 -17.28 -12.20
N LYS A 113 -8.14 -17.78 -13.27
CA LYS A 113 -8.61 -19.01 -13.94
C LYS A 113 -8.57 -20.23 -13.02
N LYS A 114 -7.70 -20.22 -11.99
CA LYS A 114 -7.46 -21.34 -11.08
C LYS A 114 -8.25 -21.26 -9.79
N GLY A 115 -8.92 -20.15 -9.49
CA GLY A 115 -9.63 -19.99 -8.23
C GLY A 115 -9.72 -18.55 -7.73
N TYR A 116 -9.89 -18.41 -6.43
CA TYR A 116 -9.95 -17.13 -5.74
C TYR A 116 -8.71 -16.94 -4.86
N HIS A 117 -8.14 -15.75 -4.88
CA HIS A 117 -7.04 -15.35 -4.00
C HIS A 117 -7.53 -14.27 -3.06
N MET A 118 -7.41 -14.51 -1.76
CA MET A 118 -7.83 -13.60 -0.70
C MET A 118 -6.61 -13.20 0.15
N PRO A 119 -6.11 -11.97 -0.03
CA PRO A 119 -5.00 -11.46 0.76
C PRO A 119 -5.47 -11.10 2.17
N ILE A 120 -4.81 -11.68 3.17
CA ILE A 120 -4.98 -11.39 4.59
C ILE A 120 -3.88 -10.43 5.02
N ALA A 121 -4.26 -9.22 5.43
CA ALA A 121 -3.34 -8.22 5.96
C ALA A 121 -2.91 -8.59 7.39
N VAL A 122 -1.60 -8.60 7.64
CA VAL A 122 -1.00 -8.75 8.96
C VAL A 122 -0.22 -7.49 9.28
N GLN A 123 -0.63 -6.77 10.32
CA GLN A 123 0.05 -5.55 10.73
C GLN A 123 1.40 -5.88 11.37
N ARG A 124 2.47 -5.24 10.90
CA ARG A 124 3.84 -5.37 11.43
C ARG A 124 4.28 -4.14 12.20
N GLU A 125 3.93 -2.96 11.69
CA GLU A 125 4.13 -1.67 12.34
C GLU A 125 2.85 -0.84 12.12
N ALA A 126 2.74 0.31 12.79
CA ALA A 126 1.54 1.16 12.76
C ALA A 126 1.01 1.40 11.33
N SER A 127 1.89 1.63 10.36
CA SER A 127 1.54 1.87 8.95
C SER A 127 2.10 0.85 7.95
N ILE A 128 2.59 -0.30 8.42
CA ILE A 128 3.18 -1.35 7.57
C ILE A 128 2.42 -2.66 7.75
N PHE A 129 1.85 -3.15 6.64
CA PHE A 129 1.10 -4.40 6.56
C PHE A 129 1.82 -5.38 5.63
N VAL A 130 1.86 -6.64 6.04
CA VAL A 130 2.34 -7.75 5.22
C VAL A 130 1.17 -8.64 4.87
N TYR A 131 1.05 -9.04 3.61
CA TYR A 131 -0.08 -9.83 3.13
C TYR A 131 0.28 -11.30 2.99
N ARG A 132 -0.58 -12.18 3.52
CA ARG A 132 -0.55 -13.63 3.28
C ARG A 132 -1.77 -14.01 2.43
N ASN A 133 -1.60 -14.79 1.37
CA ASN A 133 -2.72 -15.15 0.50
C ASN A 133 -3.33 -16.49 0.91
N VAL A 134 -4.67 -16.51 1.01
CA VAL A 134 -5.45 -17.75 1.01
C VAL A 134 -5.93 -18.00 -0.42
N CYS A 135 -5.69 -19.21 -0.90
CA CYS A 135 -6.10 -19.64 -2.24
C CYS A 135 -7.26 -20.62 -2.11
N LEU A 136 -8.36 -20.36 -2.83
CA LEU A 136 -9.48 -21.28 -2.97
C LEU A 136 -9.52 -21.77 -4.41
N GLU A 137 -9.07 -22.99 -4.64
CA GLU A 137 -9.14 -23.63 -5.95
C GLU A 137 -10.43 -24.46 -6.05
N PRO A 138 -11.14 -24.46 -7.20
CA PRO A 138 -12.25 -25.37 -7.38
C PRO A 138 -11.75 -26.81 -7.32
N PRO A 139 -12.51 -27.74 -6.73
CA PRO A 139 -12.12 -29.14 -6.69
C PRO A 139 -11.87 -29.63 -8.12
N VAL A 140 -10.77 -30.36 -8.33
CA VAL A 140 -10.52 -31.06 -9.60
C VAL A 140 -11.62 -32.09 -9.74
N ILE A 141 -12.62 -31.80 -10.58
CA ILE A 141 -13.60 -32.81 -10.97
C ILE A 141 -12.85 -33.75 -11.91
N LEU A 142 -12.24 -34.79 -11.35
CA LEU A 142 -11.91 -36.00 -12.11
C LEU A 142 -13.22 -36.43 -12.77
N SER A 143 -13.23 -36.48 -14.10
CA SER A 143 -14.39 -36.88 -14.89
C SER A 143 -14.74 -38.34 -14.59
N MET A 144 -15.44 -38.58 -13.48
CA MET A 144 -16.27 -39.75 -13.33
C MET A 144 -17.63 -39.36 -13.91
N THR A 145 -17.89 -39.94 -15.08
CA THR A 145 -19.16 -40.04 -15.80
C THR A 145 -20.38 -39.50 -15.05
N LEU A 146 -20.98 -38.46 -15.63
CA LEU A 146 -22.28 -37.92 -15.31
C LEU A 146 -23.35 -39.02 -15.24
N SER A 147 -23.86 -39.30 -14.04
CA SER A 147 -25.28 -39.60 -13.87
C SER A 147 -25.68 -39.41 -12.42
N ARG A 148 -26.55 -38.43 -12.15
CA ARG A 148 -27.23 -38.16 -10.86
C ARG A 148 -26.24 -37.67 -9.78
N ILE A 149 -26.19 -36.37 -9.46
CA ILE A 149 -27.10 -35.76 -8.48
C ILE A 149 -27.14 -34.25 -8.78
N ILE A 150 -28.24 -33.79 -9.38
CA ILE A 150 -28.64 -32.39 -9.36
C ILE A 150 -29.67 -32.27 -8.23
N ARG A 151 -29.30 -31.58 -7.15
CA ARG A 151 -30.13 -30.65 -6.35
C ARG A 151 -29.74 -30.64 -4.88
N CYS A 152 -29.66 -29.42 -4.37
CA CYS A 152 -29.77 -29.01 -2.97
C CYS A 152 -28.50 -29.02 -2.10
N MET A 153 -28.07 -27.77 -1.84
CA MET A 153 -27.94 -27.20 -0.50
C MET A 153 -26.61 -27.31 0.26
N CYS A 154 -26.22 -26.13 0.75
CA CYS A 154 -25.39 -25.85 1.90
C CYS A 154 -23.94 -26.35 1.83
N LEU A 155 -23.07 -25.48 1.32
CA LEU A 155 -21.65 -25.53 1.63
C LEU A 155 -21.48 -25.34 3.14
N VAL A 156 -21.33 -26.45 3.86
CA VAL A 156 -20.90 -26.49 5.26
C VAL A 156 -19.47 -25.96 5.30
N VAL A 157 -19.31 -24.69 5.62
CA VAL A 157 -18.01 -24.13 6.00
C VAL A 157 -17.69 -24.68 7.39
N ARG A 158 -16.90 -25.76 7.45
CA ARG A 158 -16.34 -26.24 8.72
C ARG A 158 -15.49 -25.12 9.34
N CYS A 159 -15.90 -24.71 10.54
CA CYS A 159 -15.14 -23.85 11.45
C CYS A 159 -13.66 -24.21 11.47
N ILE A 160 -12.78 -23.26 11.17
CA ILE A 160 -11.37 -23.34 11.57
C ILE A 160 -11.29 -22.80 12.99
N LYS A 161 -11.08 -23.73 13.94
CA LYS A 161 -10.77 -23.44 15.33
C LYS A 161 -9.34 -22.89 15.40
N LEU A 162 -9.18 -21.58 15.59
CA LEU A 162 -7.87 -20.98 15.87
C LEU A 162 -7.53 -21.27 17.34
N TYR A 163 -6.53 -22.12 17.57
CA TYR A 163 -5.88 -22.24 18.87
C TYR A 163 -5.03 -20.99 19.10
N LEU A 164 -5.44 -20.15 20.04
CA LEU A 164 -4.55 -19.24 20.76
C LEU A 164 -3.95 -20.04 21.91
N HIS A 165 -2.65 -20.30 21.86
CA HIS A 165 -1.87 -20.64 23.05
C HIS A 165 -0.88 -19.51 23.32
N SER A 166 -1.15 -18.84 24.45
CA SER A 166 -0.24 -18.19 25.42
C SER A 166 0.96 -17.41 24.89
#